data_AF-X1G492-F1
#
_entry.id   AF-X1G492-F1
#
_cell.length_a   1.000
_cell.length_b   1.000
_cell.length_c   1.000
_cell.angle_alpha   90.00
_cell.angle_beta   90.00
_cell.angle_gamma   90.00
#
_symmetry.space_group_name_H-M   'P 1'
#
loop_
_entity.id
_entity.type
_entity.pdbx_description
1 polymer ?
#
loop_
_entity_poly.entity_id
_entity_poly.type
_entity_poly.pdbx_seq_one_letter_code
_entity_poly.pdbx_strand_id
1 'polypeptide(L)'
;QSGLSSAGACRVCLVKVKNEPGLITSCTTEVSQGTEIISKDEEIIKARRLMVELILSEREHNCLICEKNGDCELQDLVYELGIDNIRFPVNKRVEKIEDSSQVILRDPNKCILCGRCVRACAEITVQDVLDLAERGGKTFIAAGLDEKLADTDCVSCGACVQACPTGALTEKLARFQGRSWEFRKVETTCPYCGVGCQIELNIKDDRIVKVYGVDNGSPNRGHLCVKGRFGLDYVHHQERLTTP
;
A
#
# COMPACT_ATOMS: atom_id res chain seq x y z
N GLN A 1 -0.65 3.34 -7.14
CA GLN A 1 0.77 3.58 -7.48
C GLN A 1 1.02 3.26 -8.94
N SER A 2 1.38 4.29 -9.69
CA SER A 2 1.90 4.19 -11.05
C SER A 2 3.26 3.45 -11.07
N GLY A 3 3.61 2.87 -12.22
CA GLY A 3 4.96 2.32 -12.44
C GLY A 3 5.22 0.88 -11.96
N LEU A 4 4.21 0.18 -11.43
CA LEU A 4 4.32 -1.26 -11.14
C LEU A 4 3.76 -2.08 -12.31
N SER A 5 4.37 -3.23 -12.57
CA SER A 5 3.86 -4.25 -13.48
C SER A 5 2.44 -4.71 -13.09
N SER A 6 1.77 -5.48 -13.95
CA SER A 6 0.47 -6.10 -13.63
C SER A 6 0.65 -7.54 -13.14
N ALA A 7 -0.02 -7.92 -12.04
CA ALA A 7 0.12 -9.26 -11.45
C ALA A 7 -1.17 -10.10 -11.43
N GLY A 8 -2.36 -9.47 -11.47
CA GLY A 8 -3.64 -10.21 -11.39
C GLY A 8 -3.89 -10.96 -10.07
N ALA A 9 -3.08 -10.73 -9.02
CA ALA A 9 -3.09 -11.53 -7.80
C ALA A 9 -4.41 -11.46 -7.01
N CYS A 10 -5.00 -10.28 -6.85
CA CYS A 10 -6.18 -10.09 -6.00
C CYS A 10 -7.53 -10.42 -6.67
N ARG A 11 -7.56 -10.54 -8.00
CA ARG A 11 -8.79 -10.79 -8.80
C ARG A 11 -9.98 -9.84 -8.49
N VAL A 12 -9.77 -8.68 -7.89
CA VAL A 12 -10.86 -7.71 -7.64
C VAL A 12 -11.34 -7.02 -8.93
N CYS A 13 -10.46 -6.93 -9.93
CA CYS A 13 -10.73 -6.27 -11.20
C CYS A 13 -11.47 -7.15 -12.25
N LEU A 14 -12.18 -8.18 -11.82
CA LEU A 14 -12.87 -9.09 -12.74
C LEU A 14 -13.90 -8.32 -13.59
N VAL A 15 -13.92 -8.61 -14.89
CA VAL A 15 -14.84 -8.06 -15.89
C VAL A 15 -15.23 -9.15 -16.91
N LYS A 16 -16.23 -8.89 -17.74
CA LYS A 16 -16.61 -9.75 -18.86
C LYS A 16 -16.23 -9.10 -20.19
N VAL A 17 -15.85 -9.93 -21.16
CA VAL A 17 -15.81 -9.54 -22.58
C VAL A 17 -17.12 -10.01 -23.22
N LYS A 18 -17.77 -9.14 -23.97
CA LYS A 18 -19.03 -9.48 -24.65
C LYS A 18 -18.81 -10.66 -25.60
N ASN A 19 -19.71 -11.65 -25.53
CA ASN A 19 -19.66 -12.90 -26.31
C ASN A 19 -18.49 -13.84 -25.99
N GLU A 20 -17.73 -13.60 -24.92
CA GLU A 20 -16.74 -14.57 -24.42
C GLU A 20 -17.21 -15.20 -23.10
N PRO A 21 -16.94 -16.49 -22.88
CA PRO A 21 -17.30 -17.15 -21.65
C PRO A 21 -16.38 -16.75 -20.49
N GLY A 22 -16.96 -16.57 -19.30
CA GLY A 22 -16.22 -16.42 -18.05
C GLY A 22 -15.82 -14.98 -17.71
N LEU A 23 -15.08 -14.86 -16.60
CA LEU A 23 -14.58 -13.60 -16.08
C LEU A 23 -13.08 -13.50 -16.28
N ILE A 24 -12.62 -12.36 -16.76
CA ILE A 24 -11.21 -12.05 -16.99
C ILE A 24 -10.74 -10.92 -16.06
N THR A 25 -9.43 -10.80 -15.87
CA THR A 25 -8.83 -9.73 -15.06
C THR A 25 -8.48 -8.52 -15.91
N SER A 26 -9.16 -7.38 -15.66
CA SER A 26 -8.93 -6.17 -16.45
C SER A 26 -7.50 -5.61 -16.32
N CYS A 27 -6.76 -5.95 -15.25
CA CYS A 27 -5.40 -5.44 -15.06
C CYS A 27 -4.33 -6.18 -15.88
N THR A 28 -4.59 -7.40 -16.34
CA THR A 28 -3.61 -8.21 -17.08
C THR A 28 -4.04 -8.55 -18.49
N THR A 29 -5.33 -8.44 -18.82
CA THR A 29 -5.81 -8.75 -20.16
C THR A 29 -5.51 -7.59 -21.11
N GLU A 30 -4.85 -7.90 -22.22
CA GLU A 30 -4.57 -6.94 -23.29
C GLU A 30 -5.85 -6.58 -24.07
N VAL A 31 -5.98 -5.31 -24.44
CA VAL A 31 -7.13 -4.82 -25.21
C VAL A 31 -6.92 -5.14 -26.70
N SER A 32 -7.94 -5.71 -27.34
CA SER A 32 -7.98 -5.92 -28.79
C SER A 32 -8.95 -4.94 -29.46
N GLN A 33 -8.75 -4.68 -30.74
CA GLN A 33 -9.68 -3.84 -31.51
C GLN A 33 -11.06 -4.50 -31.53
N GLY A 34 -12.09 -3.73 -31.16
CA GLY A 34 -13.47 -4.22 -31.13
C GLY A 34 -13.85 -4.97 -29.85
N THR A 35 -12.97 -5.08 -28.85
CA THR A 35 -13.33 -5.65 -27.55
C THR A 35 -14.36 -4.77 -26.83
N GLU A 36 -15.55 -5.32 -26.59
CA GLU A 36 -16.59 -4.69 -25.76
C GLU A 36 -16.52 -5.25 -24.33
N ILE A 37 -16.22 -4.39 -23.35
CA ILE A 37 -16.10 -4.78 -21.93
C ILE A 37 -17.40 -4.47 -21.18
N ILE A 38 -17.91 -5.47 -20.47
CA ILE A 38 -18.97 -5.31 -19.48
C ILE A 38 -18.29 -5.27 -18.10
N SER A 39 -18.34 -4.10 -17.45
CA SER A 39 -17.68 -3.86 -16.16
C SER A 39 -18.64 -3.93 -14.96
N LYS A 40 -19.94 -3.87 -15.21
CA LYS A 40 -21.01 -3.91 -14.22
C LYS A 40 -22.11 -4.86 -14.68
N ASP A 41 -22.25 -5.95 -13.94
CA ASP A 41 -23.25 -7.00 -14.13
C ASP A 41 -23.39 -7.75 -12.80
N GLU A 42 -24.53 -8.40 -12.56
CA GLU A 42 -24.80 -9.09 -11.30
C GLU A 42 -23.77 -10.19 -10.99
N GLU A 43 -23.32 -10.94 -12.00
CA GLU A 43 -22.31 -11.98 -11.85
C GLU A 43 -20.95 -11.38 -11.47
N ILE A 44 -20.58 -10.25 -12.10
CA ILE A 44 -19.33 -9.55 -11.82
C ILE A 44 -19.33 -9.06 -10.37
N ILE A 45 -20.42 -8.45 -9.92
CA ILE A 45 -20.55 -7.94 -8.55
C ILE A 45 -20.46 -9.10 -7.54
N LYS A 46 -21.16 -10.21 -7.79
CA LYS A 46 -21.09 -11.42 -6.96
C LYS A 46 -19.67 -11.98 -6.87
N ALA A 47 -18.95 -12.05 -8.00
CA ALA A 47 -17.57 -12.52 -8.03
C ALA A 47 -16.62 -11.59 -7.27
N ARG A 48 -16.73 -10.27 -7.46
CA ARG A 48 -15.91 -9.29 -6.72
C ARG A 48 -16.17 -9.33 -5.22
N ARG A 49 -17.44 -9.44 -4.81
CA ARG A 49 -17.82 -9.63 -3.40
C ARG A 49 -17.17 -10.88 -2.81
N LEU A 50 -17.25 -12.01 -3.51
CA LEU A 50 -16.61 -13.25 -3.09
C LEU A 50 -15.09 -13.09 -2.92
N MET A 51 -14.41 -12.44 -3.87
CA MET A 51 -12.96 -12.21 -3.77
C MET A 51 -12.60 -11.36 -2.55
N VAL A 52 -13.33 -10.27 -2.29
CA VAL A 52 -13.08 -9.39 -1.14
C VAL A 52 -13.39 -10.09 0.18
N GLU A 53 -14.47 -10.88 0.26
CA GLU A 53 -14.76 -11.70 1.44
C GLU A 53 -13.66 -12.73 1.72
N LEU A 54 -13.11 -13.38 0.69
CA LEU A 54 -11.98 -14.31 0.86
C LEU A 54 -10.72 -13.58 1.33
N ILE A 55 -10.42 -12.40 0.77
CA ILE A 55 -9.30 -11.56 1.23
C ILE A 55 -9.46 -11.21 2.72
N LEU A 56 -10.65 -10.80 3.14
CA LEU A 56 -10.94 -10.46 4.53
C LEU A 56 -10.84 -11.66 5.48
N SER A 57 -11.03 -12.87 4.96
CA SER A 57 -10.93 -14.10 5.76
C SER A 57 -9.50 -14.59 5.97
N GLU A 58 -8.54 -14.03 5.23
CA GLU A 58 -7.14 -14.47 5.32
C GLU A 58 -6.48 -14.00 6.60
N ARG A 59 -6.78 -12.80 7.12
CA ARG A 59 -6.15 -12.25 8.33
C ARG A 59 -7.12 -11.41 9.16
N GLU A 60 -6.71 -11.10 10.39
CA GLU A 60 -7.52 -10.27 11.29
C GLU A 60 -7.35 -8.77 11.01
N HIS A 61 -8.37 -8.16 10.44
CA HIS A 61 -8.38 -6.74 10.07
C HIS A 61 -9.07 -5.86 11.13
N ASN A 62 -8.38 -5.56 12.23
CA ASN A 62 -8.90 -4.60 13.22
C ASN A 62 -8.68 -3.15 12.75
N CYS A 63 -9.73 -2.56 12.15
CA CYS A 63 -9.68 -1.21 11.58
C CYS A 63 -9.55 -0.10 12.63
N LEU A 64 -10.05 -0.29 13.85
CA LEU A 64 -10.03 0.74 14.90
C LEU A 64 -8.60 1.11 15.32
N ILE A 65 -7.69 0.12 15.32
CA ILE A 65 -6.28 0.29 15.70
C ILE A 65 -5.34 0.44 14.49
N CYS A 66 -5.88 0.47 13.27
CA CYS A 66 -5.09 0.52 12.03
C CYS A 66 -4.73 1.97 11.67
N GLU A 67 -3.46 2.27 11.41
CA GLU A 67 -3.05 3.64 10.98
C GLU A 67 -3.62 4.04 9.61
N LYS A 68 -3.89 3.04 8.75
CA LYS A 68 -4.50 3.24 7.42
C LYS A 68 -6.03 3.35 7.44
N ASN A 69 -6.65 3.39 8.62
CA ASN A 69 -8.10 3.56 8.74
C ASN A 69 -8.55 4.87 8.07
N GLY A 70 -9.54 4.79 7.17
CA GLY A 70 -10.03 5.89 6.33
C GLY A 70 -9.09 6.30 5.20
N ASP A 71 -8.09 5.49 4.87
CA ASP A 71 -7.18 5.65 3.74
C ASP A 71 -6.72 4.27 3.23
N CYS A 72 -7.66 3.31 3.19
CA CYS A 72 -7.42 1.89 2.93
C CYS A 72 -8.31 1.40 1.78
N GLU A 73 -7.71 0.97 0.66
CA GLU A 73 -8.45 0.51 -0.52
C GLU A 73 -9.35 -0.70 -0.20
N LEU A 74 -8.98 -1.54 0.77
CA LEU A 74 -9.81 -2.67 1.20
C LEU A 74 -11.09 -2.20 1.90
N GLN A 75 -11.02 -1.12 2.70
CA GLN A 75 -12.21 -0.55 3.34
C GLN A 75 -13.16 0.02 2.30
N ASP A 76 -12.61 0.74 1.32
CA ASP A 76 -13.39 1.33 0.24
C ASP A 76 -14.12 0.26 -0.58
N LEU A 77 -13.42 -0.83 -0.92
CA LEU A 77 -14.01 -1.97 -1.64
C LEU A 77 -15.13 -2.65 -0.87
N VAL A 78 -14.97 -2.83 0.45
CA VAL A 78 -16.02 -3.40 1.31
C VAL A 78 -17.29 -2.55 1.25
N TYR A 79 -17.13 -1.23 1.35
CA TYR A 79 -18.25 -0.29 1.31
C TYR A 79 -18.89 -0.24 -0.08
N GLU A 80 -18.09 -0.10 -1.14
CA GLU A 80 -18.55 -0.04 -2.54
C GLU A 80 -19.32 -1.29 -2.93
N LEU A 81 -18.85 -2.47 -2.50
CA LEU A 81 -19.49 -3.73 -2.81
C LEU A 81 -20.66 -4.06 -1.88
N GLY A 82 -20.91 -3.26 -0.83
CA GLY A 82 -21.99 -3.47 0.13
C GLY A 82 -21.83 -4.72 0.99
N ILE A 83 -20.61 -5.06 1.39
CA ILE A 83 -20.33 -6.24 2.21
C ILE A 83 -20.59 -5.90 3.68
N ASP A 84 -21.68 -6.41 4.23
CA ASP A 84 -22.14 -6.21 5.61
C ASP A 84 -21.94 -7.45 6.50
N ASN A 85 -21.76 -8.62 5.88
CA ASN A 85 -21.46 -9.88 6.55
C ASN A 85 -20.41 -10.68 5.75
N ILE A 86 -19.44 -11.26 6.45
CA ILE A 86 -18.37 -12.08 5.86
C ILE A 86 -18.72 -13.55 6.09
N ARG A 87 -18.88 -14.32 5.02
CA ARG A 87 -19.28 -15.73 5.09
C ARG A 87 -18.17 -16.67 5.55
N PHE A 88 -16.92 -16.24 5.43
CA PHE A 88 -15.73 -17.05 5.68
C PHE A 88 -15.08 -16.64 7.01
N PRO A 89 -14.94 -17.57 7.98
CA PRO A 89 -14.28 -17.25 9.25
C PRO A 89 -12.77 -17.08 9.06
N VAL A 90 -12.18 -16.18 9.83
CA VAL A 90 -10.72 -16.05 9.93
C VAL A 90 -10.17 -17.24 10.71
N ASN A 91 -9.40 -18.10 10.02
CA ASN A 91 -8.84 -19.33 10.60
C ASN A 91 -7.31 -19.28 10.73
N LYS A 92 -6.72 -18.08 10.70
CA LYS A 92 -5.28 -17.87 10.89
C LYS A 92 -4.95 -17.44 12.30
N ARG A 93 -3.75 -17.84 12.75
CA ARG A 93 -3.17 -17.30 13.98
C ARG A 93 -2.71 -15.87 13.73
N VAL A 94 -2.86 -15.04 14.75
CA VAL A 94 -2.26 -13.70 14.78
C VAL A 94 -0.75 -13.86 14.78
N GLU A 95 -0.10 -13.22 13.82
CA GLU A 95 1.35 -13.16 13.70
C GLU A 95 1.89 -11.97 14.47
N LYS A 96 3.17 -12.06 14.87
CA LYS A 96 3.84 -10.96 15.56
C LYS A 96 4.06 -9.81 14.57
N ILE A 97 3.82 -8.60 15.05
CA ILE A 97 4.19 -7.38 14.33
C ILE A 97 5.72 -7.30 14.31
N GLU A 98 6.28 -7.04 13.12
CA GLU A 98 7.71 -6.90 12.89
C GLU A 98 8.07 -5.41 12.92
N ASP A 99 8.93 -5.04 13.87
CA ASP A 99 9.21 -3.66 14.27
C ASP A 99 10.72 -3.34 14.29
N SER A 100 11.56 -4.08 13.56
CA SER A 100 13.01 -3.90 13.60
C SER A 100 13.51 -2.65 12.85
N SER A 101 12.89 -2.29 11.72
CA SER A 101 13.30 -1.11 10.92
C SER A 101 13.14 0.17 11.74
N GLN A 102 13.95 1.20 11.52
CA GLN A 102 13.79 2.46 12.26
C GLN A 102 12.57 3.28 11.83
N VAL A 103 12.06 3.07 10.61
CA VAL A 103 11.03 3.94 10.01
C VAL A 103 9.80 3.19 9.50
N ILE A 104 9.88 1.87 9.31
CA ILE A 104 8.79 1.05 8.78
C ILE A 104 8.28 0.07 9.85
N LEU A 105 6.97 0.01 10.04
CA LEU A 105 6.28 -1.00 10.82
C LEU A 105 5.61 -2.01 9.86
N ARG A 106 5.82 -3.31 10.07
CA ARG A 106 5.21 -4.37 9.27
C ARG A 106 4.23 -5.17 10.12
N ASP A 107 2.95 -5.13 9.75
CA ASP A 107 1.88 -5.90 10.38
C ASP A 107 1.31 -6.93 9.39
N PRO A 108 1.80 -8.19 9.42
CA PRO A 108 1.35 -9.23 8.49
C PRO A 108 -0.15 -9.54 8.64
N ASN A 109 -0.77 -9.23 9.79
CA ASN A 109 -2.19 -9.45 10.03
C ASN A 109 -3.09 -8.50 9.24
N LYS A 110 -2.53 -7.47 8.61
CA LYS A 110 -3.26 -6.55 7.73
C LYS A 110 -2.94 -6.78 6.25
N CYS A 111 -2.07 -7.75 5.94
CA CYS A 111 -1.63 -8.03 4.58
C CYS A 111 -2.67 -8.85 3.82
N ILE A 112 -2.91 -8.46 2.57
CA ILE A 112 -3.81 -9.15 1.63
C ILE A 112 -3.06 -9.92 0.54
N LEU A 113 -1.74 -10.10 0.71
CA LEU A 113 -0.86 -10.82 -0.21
C LEU A 113 -0.93 -10.35 -1.68
N CYS A 114 -1.19 -9.06 -1.90
CA CYS A 114 -1.33 -8.49 -3.24
C CYS A 114 0.00 -8.35 -4.02
N GLY A 115 1.15 -8.54 -3.36
CA GLY A 115 2.48 -8.41 -3.98
C GLY A 115 2.85 -7.01 -4.46
N ARG A 116 2.10 -5.95 -4.14
CA ARG A 116 2.46 -4.57 -4.51
C ARG A 116 3.77 -4.13 -3.85
N CYS A 117 3.99 -4.49 -2.58
CA CYS A 117 5.21 -4.17 -1.85
C CYS A 117 6.46 -4.86 -2.41
N VAL A 118 6.34 -6.14 -2.80
CA VAL A 118 7.40 -6.94 -3.46
C VAL A 118 7.82 -6.24 -4.75
N ARG A 119 6.85 -5.98 -5.63
CA ARG A 119 7.11 -5.28 -6.90
C ARG A 119 7.62 -3.86 -6.72
N ALA A 120 7.15 -3.11 -5.73
CA ALA A 120 7.73 -1.80 -5.43
C ALA A 120 9.19 -1.90 -4.98
N CYS A 121 9.54 -2.93 -4.21
CA CYS A 121 10.91 -3.15 -3.76
C CYS A 121 11.84 -3.52 -4.93
N ALA A 122 11.37 -4.40 -5.82
CA ALA A 122 12.14 -4.91 -6.96
C ALA A 122 12.16 -3.94 -8.16
N GLU A 123 11.02 -3.40 -8.58
CA GLU A 123 10.89 -2.65 -9.84
C GLU A 123 11.18 -1.15 -9.67
N ILE A 124 10.79 -0.55 -8.53
CA ILE A 124 10.99 0.90 -8.30
C ILE A 124 12.37 1.16 -7.70
N THR A 125 12.71 0.45 -6.63
CA THR A 125 13.95 0.72 -5.89
C THR A 125 15.10 -0.22 -6.22
N VAL A 126 14.83 -1.30 -6.96
CA VAL A 126 15.82 -2.30 -7.36
C VAL A 126 16.60 -2.85 -6.17
N GLN A 127 15.89 -3.01 -5.04
CA GLN A 127 16.45 -3.55 -3.80
C GLN A 127 16.16 -5.05 -3.67
N ASP A 128 14.97 -5.47 -4.14
CA ASP A 128 14.56 -6.89 -4.17
C ASP A 128 14.63 -7.60 -2.81
N VAL A 129 14.39 -6.87 -1.72
CA VAL A 129 14.47 -7.38 -0.34
C VAL A 129 13.20 -8.11 0.08
N LEU A 130 12.04 -7.73 -0.46
CA LEU A 130 10.74 -8.30 -0.08
C LEU A 130 10.28 -9.30 -1.15
N ASP A 131 9.84 -10.50 -0.73
CA ASP A 131 9.29 -11.50 -1.64
C ASP A 131 8.12 -12.30 -1.01
N LEU A 132 7.38 -13.04 -1.83
CA LEU A 132 6.38 -14.02 -1.43
C LEU A 132 7.08 -15.35 -1.09
N ALA A 133 7.10 -15.70 0.19
CA ALA A 133 7.59 -17.00 0.64
C ALA A 133 6.44 -18.02 0.77
N GLU A 134 6.79 -19.30 0.77
CA GLU A 134 5.85 -20.43 0.89
C GLU A 134 4.78 -20.48 -0.22
N ARG A 135 3.82 -21.42 -0.10
CA ARG A 135 2.76 -21.63 -1.10
C ARG A 135 1.39 -21.86 -0.48
N GLY A 136 0.35 -21.55 -1.26
CA GLY A 136 -1.04 -21.77 -0.89
C GLY A 136 -1.41 -21.01 0.38
N GLY A 137 -2.14 -21.65 1.29
CA GLY A 137 -2.50 -21.01 2.55
C GLY A 137 -1.32 -20.71 3.49
N LYS A 138 -0.08 -21.11 3.18
CA LYS A 138 1.08 -20.76 4.01
C LYS A 138 1.82 -19.52 3.51
N THR A 139 1.39 -18.92 2.40
CA THR A 139 2.09 -17.80 1.78
C THR A 139 2.13 -16.57 2.67
N PHE A 140 3.29 -15.92 2.73
CA PHE A 140 3.50 -14.66 3.46
C PHE A 140 4.55 -13.79 2.77
N ILE A 141 4.67 -12.52 3.19
CA ILE A 141 5.70 -11.60 2.67
C ILE A 141 6.94 -11.70 3.56
N ALA A 142 7.99 -12.33 3.06
CA ALA A 142 9.28 -12.42 3.71
C ALA A 142 10.15 -11.18 3.39
N ALA A 143 11.15 -10.92 4.23
CA ALA A 143 12.28 -10.06 3.87
C ALA A 143 13.56 -10.89 3.88
N GLY A 144 14.43 -10.73 2.88
CA GLY A 144 15.63 -11.55 2.73
C GLY A 144 15.30 -13.05 2.80
N LEU A 145 16.02 -13.80 3.63
CA LEU A 145 15.75 -15.22 3.90
C LEU A 145 14.82 -15.43 5.12
N ASP A 146 13.69 -14.73 5.14
CA ASP A 146 12.77 -14.64 6.30
C ASP A 146 13.44 -14.04 7.55
N GLU A 147 14.21 -12.98 7.31
CA GLU A 147 14.92 -12.22 8.33
C GLU A 147 14.10 -11.00 8.78
N LYS A 148 14.51 -10.38 9.89
CA LYS A 148 13.95 -9.07 10.28
C LYS A 148 14.34 -8.03 9.24
N LEU A 149 13.47 -7.06 8.98
CA LEU A 149 13.74 -6.06 7.93
C LEU A 149 15.04 -5.28 8.18
N ALA A 150 15.39 -5.00 9.44
CA ALA A 150 16.64 -4.32 9.79
C ALA A 150 17.91 -5.15 9.59
N ASP A 151 17.78 -6.48 9.51
CA ASP A 151 18.90 -7.40 9.33
C ASP A 151 19.15 -7.71 7.83
N THR A 152 18.40 -7.06 6.93
CA THR A 152 18.51 -7.20 5.47
C THR A 152 19.16 -5.97 4.81
N ASP A 153 19.40 -6.02 3.50
CA ASP A 153 19.89 -4.89 2.69
C ASP A 153 18.86 -3.75 2.48
N CYS A 154 17.77 -3.73 3.26
CA CYS A 154 16.72 -2.71 3.15
C CYS A 154 17.24 -1.29 3.44
N VAL A 155 17.34 -0.46 2.41
CA VAL A 155 17.70 0.97 2.53
C VAL A 155 16.59 1.86 3.11
N SER A 156 15.49 1.28 3.59
CA SER A 156 14.38 1.99 4.25
C SER A 156 13.79 3.15 3.40
N CYS A 157 13.69 2.96 2.08
CA CYS A 157 13.15 3.96 1.16
C CYS A 157 11.63 4.20 1.31
N GLY A 158 10.91 3.26 1.94
CA GLY A 158 9.46 3.31 2.15
C GLY A 158 8.60 3.22 0.89
N ALA A 159 9.16 2.81 -0.26
CA ALA A 159 8.36 2.58 -1.47
C ALA A 159 7.25 1.53 -1.24
N CYS A 160 7.57 0.48 -0.48
CA CYS A 160 6.60 -0.55 -0.08
C CYS A 160 5.47 -0.02 0.81
N VAL A 161 5.72 1.01 1.63
CA VAL A 161 4.71 1.65 2.48
C VAL A 161 3.71 2.42 1.62
N GLN A 162 4.19 3.24 0.68
CA GLN A 162 3.30 3.96 -0.26
C GLN A 162 2.55 3.01 -1.19
N ALA A 163 3.15 1.87 -1.56
CA ALA A 163 2.52 0.86 -2.40
C ALA A 163 1.42 0.06 -1.69
N CYS A 164 1.43 0.02 -0.36
CA CYS A 164 0.57 -0.86 0.42
C CYS A 164 -0.89 -0.37 0.39
N PRO A 165 -1.84 -1.17 -0.11
CA PRO A 165 -3.25 -0.77 -0.17
C PRO A 165 -3.97 -0.86 1.18
N THR A 166 -3.33 -1.45 2.19
CA THR A 166 -3.86 -1.68 3.53
C THR A 166 -2.87 -1.18 4.59
N GLY A 167 -3.17 -1.41 5.88
CA GLY A 167 -2.27 -1.07 6.99
C GLY A 167 -1.16 -2.08 7.27
N ALA A 168 -0.79 -2.93 6.31
CA ALA A 168 0.24 -3.96 6.52
C ALA A 168 1.66 -3.38 6.58
N LEU A 169 1.89 -2.25 5.90
CA LEU A 169 3.16 -1.52 5.91
C LEU A 169 2.83 -0.06 6.20
N THR A 170 3.38 0.47 7.28
CA THR A 170 3.07 1.83 7.75
C THR A 170 4.33 2.53 8.24
N GLU A 171 4.32 3.86 8.23
CA GLU A 171 5.38 4.70 8.76
C GLU A 171 5.31 4.72 10.29
N LYS A 172 6.43 4.41 10.95
CA LYS A 172 6.50 4.44 12.42
C LYS A 172 6.30 5.83 12.99
N LEU A 173 6.92 6.84 12.36
CA LEU A 173 6.90 8.22 12.81
C LEU A 173 5.49 8.83 12.76
N ALA A 174 4.62 8.32 11.88
CA ALA A 174 3.24 8.79 11.74
C ALA A 174 2.27 8.11 12.72
N ARG A 175 2.70 7.06 13.40
CA ARG A 175 1.84 6.24 14.26
C ARG A 175 1.27 7.09 15.40
N PHE A 176 -0.05 7.07 15.54
CA PHE A 176 -0.80 7.85 16.54
C PHE A 176 -0.65 9.38 16.42
N GLN A 177 -0.13 9.90 15.32
CA GLN A 177 -0.01 11.35 15.09
C GLN A 177 -1.29 11.97 14.49
N GLY A 178 -2.28 11.16 14.14
CA GLY A 178 -3.59 11.58 13.64
C GLY A 178 -4.13 10.62 12.57
N ARG A 179 -5.38 10.82 12.17
CA ARG A 179 -6.03 10.06 11.10
C ARG A 179 -5.92 10.77 9.77
N SER A 180 -6.06 10.02 8.68
CA SER A 180 -5.90 10.52 7.31
C SER A 180 -6.78 11.75 7.00
N TRP A 181 -8.01 11.77 7.52
CA TRP A 181 -8.97 12.87 7.33
C TRP A 181 -8.68 14.10 8.20
N GLU A 182 -7.79 14.00 9.19
CA GLU A 182 -7.35 15.14 10.01
C GLU A 182 -6.18 15.90 9.36
N PHE A 183 -5.57 15.33 8.32
CA PHE A 183 -4.37 15.90 7.71
C PHE A 183 -4.71 16.91 6.62
N ARG A 184 -4.11 18.09 6.72
CA ARG A 184 -4.02 19.02 5.59
C ARG A 184 -2.94 18.51 4.63
N LYS A 185 -3.35 18.22 3.39
CA LYS A 185 -2.45 17.75 2.34
C LYS A 185 -1.94 18.92 1.51
N VAL A 186 -0.62 19.02 1.33
CA VAL A 186 0.03 20.10 0.57
C VAL A 186 1.07 19.50 -0.35
N GLU A 187 0.89 19.68 -1.66
CA GLU A 187 1.92 19.35 -2.64
C GLU A 187 3.00 20.43 -2.69
N THR A 188 4.26 20.01 -2.71
CA THR A 188 5.42 20.90 -2.81
C THR A 188 6.63 20.16 -3.39
N THR A 189 7.76 20.85 -3.50
CA THR A 189 9.01 20.30 -3.99
C THR A 189 9.96 19.95 -2.85
N CYS A 190 10.56 18.77 -2.91
CA CYS A 190 11.56 18.28 -1.98
C CYS A 190 12.85 19.11 -2.06
N PRO A 191 13.36 19.67 -0.94
CA PRO A 191 14.51 20.58 -0.94
C PRO A 191 15.88 19.88 -0.84
N TYR A 192 15.92 18.54 -0.76
CA TYR A 192 17.15 17.82 -0.38
C TYR A 192 18.26 17.78 -1.42
N CYS A 193 17.93 17.76 -2.71
CA CYS A 193 18.91 17.68 -3.79
C CYS A 193 18.34 18.30 -5.08
N GLY A 194 19.19 18.45 -6.09
CA GLY A 194 18.83 19.09 -7.36
C GLY A 194 17.80 18.33 -8.22
N VAL A 195 17.31 17.15 -7.79
CA VAL A 195 16.24 16.43 -8.50
C VAL A 195 14.91 17.18 -8.37
N GLY A 196 14.62 17.79 -7.22
CA GLY A 196 13.35 18.50 -7.03
C GLY A 196 12.11 17.59 -7.10
N CYS A 197 12.14 16.44 -6.41
CA CYS A 197 11.00 15.52 -6.35
C CYS A 197 9.73 16.22 -5.86
N GLN A 198 8.59 15.95 -6.47
CA GLN A 198 7.28 16.39 -6.00
C GLN A 198 6.82 15.49 -4.85
N ILE A 199 6.44 16.12 -3.75
CA ILE A 199 6.05 15.50 -2.49
C ILE A 199 4.70 16.03 -2.03
N GLU A 200 3.90 15.18 -1.42
CA GLU A 200 2.67 15.53 -0.70
C GLU A 200 2.98 15.47 0.80
N LEU A 201 2.96 16.63 1.45
CA LEU A 201 3.05 16.75 2.90
C LEU A 201 1.68 16.49 3.52
N ASN A 202 1.61 15.56 4.48
CA ASN A 202 0.43 15.35 5.31
C ASN A 202 0.69 16.04 6.66
N ILE A 203 -0.02 17.13 6.93
CA ILE A 203 0.26 18.09 8.01
C ILE A 203 -0.86 18.07 9.05
N LYS A 204 -0.51 18.06 10.33
CA LYS A 204 -1.43 18.25 11.47
C LYS A 204 -0.77 19.14 12.53
N ASP A 205 -1.52 20.08 13.09
CA ASP A 205 -1.04 20.99 14.15
C ASP A 205 0.29 21.69 13.76
N ASP A 206 0.36 22.15 12.50
CA ASP A 206 1.54 22.74 11.86
C ASP A 206 2.80 21.86 11.83
N ARG A 207 2.66 20.56 12.10
CA ARG A 207 3.74 19.56 12.00
C ARG A 207 3.55 18.66 10.79
N ILE A 208 4.66 18.35 10.13
CA ILE A 208 4.68 17.36 9.05
C ILE A 208 4.61 15.98 9.72
N VAL A 209 3.53 15.25 9.49
CA VAL A 209 3.29 13.93 10.09
C VAL A 209 3.87 12.81 9.21
N LYS A 210 3.63 12.88 7.91
CA LYS A 210 4.16 11.94 6.92
C LYS A 210 4.24 12.57 5.54
N VAL A 211 5.04 11.95 4.66
CA VAL A 211 5.30 12.45 3.31
C VAL A 211 5.13 11.35 2.30
N TYR A 212 4.33 11.61 1.27
CA TYR A 212 4.21 10.75 0.10
C TYR A 212 4.84 11.42 -1.12
N GLY A 213 5.25 10.62 -2.10
CA GLY A 213 5.57 11.15 -3.41
C GLY A 213 4.29 11.34 -4.21
N VAL A 214 4.21 12.40 -4.99
CA VAL A 214 3.06 12.63 -5.88
C VAL A 214 3.14 11.65 -7.05
N ASP A 215 2.25 10.65 -7.10
CA ASP A 215 2.30 9.48 -8.02
C ASP A 215 2.53 9.85 -9.51
N ASN A 216 1.92 10.92 -10.01
CA ASN A 216 2.12 11.39 -11.40
C ASN A 216 2.91 12.71 -11.49
N GLY A 217 3.55 13.13 -10.41
CA GLY A 217 4.35 14.35 -10.35
C GLY A 217 5.72 14.19 -11.03
N SER A 218 6.10 15.13 -11.88
CA SER A 218 7.44 15.17 -12.48
C SER A 218 8.43 15.84 -11.51
N PRO A 219 9.67 15.32 -11.33
CA PRO A 219 10.31 14.29 -12.15
C PRO A 219 10.25 12.87 -11.58
N ASN A 220 9.75 12.69 -10.36
CA ASN A 220 9.96 11.47 -9.59
C ASN A 220 8.81 10.44 -9.68
N ARG A 221 7.66 10.79 -10.26
CA ARG A 221 6.49 9.91 -10.47
C ARG A 221 6.11 9.12 -9.21
N GLY A 222 6.01 9.82 -8.08
CA GLY A 222 5.64 9.23 -6.79
C GLY A 222 6.78 8.60 -6.01
N HIS A 223 7.95 8.44 -6.61
CA HIS A 223 9.08 7.77 -5.97
C HIS A 223 9.88 8.74 -5.12
N LEU A 224 10.29 8.31 -3.92
CA LEU A 224 11.09 9.11 -3.01
C LEU A 224 12.21 8.27 -2.43
N CYS A 225 13.36 8.90 -2.21
CA CYS A 225 14.40 8.34 -1.37
C CYS A 225 14.02 8.46 0.11
N VAL A 226 14.78 7.80 0.99
CA VAL A 226 14.60 7.86 2.44
C VAL A 226 14.56 9.30 2.97
N LYS A 227 15.39 10.21 2.45
CA LYS A 227 15.43 11.62 2.87
C LYS A 227 14.13 12.36 2.55
N GLY A 228 13.65 12.23 1.31
CA GLY A 228 12.40 12.88 0.88
C GLY A 228 11.17 12.35 1.59
N ARG A 229 11.20 11.09 2.05
CA ARG A 229 10.06 10.45 2.72
C ARG A 229 10.05 10.64 4.23
N PHE A 230 11.20 10.53 4.88
CA PHE A 230 11.32 10.47 6.34
C PHE A 230 12.18 11.57 6.95
N GLY A 231 12.90 12.36 6.15
CA GLY A 231 13.90 13.30 6.65
C GLY A 231 13.40 14.71 6.98
N LEU A 232 12.16 15.07 6.65
CA LEU A 232 11.68 16.46 6.79
C LEU A 232 11.40 16.91 8.25
N ASP A 233 11.77 16.11 9.25
CA ASP A 233 11.62 16.40 10.67
C ASP A 233 12.53 17.55 11.15
N TYR A 234 13.64 17.82 10.46
CA TYR A 234 14.51 18.97 10.75
C TYR A 234 13.77 20.32 10.74
N VAL A 235 12.63 20.41 10.05
CA VAL A 235 11.79 21.61 10.04
C VAL A 235 11.30 21.97 11.45
N HIS A 236 11.22 20.98 12.34
CA HIS A 236 10.76 21.09 13.71
C HIS A 236 11.86 20.82 14.75
N HIS A 237 13.14 20.82 14.33
CA HIS A 237 14.26 20.55 15.23
C HIS A 237 14.43 21.66 16.27
N GLN A 238 14.82 21.30 17.49
CA GLN A 238 14.98 22.25 18.60
C GLN A 238 16.08 23.30 18.35
N GLU A 239 17.06 22.98 17.51
CA GLU A 239 18.15 23.89 17.14
C GLU A 239 17.80 24.87 16.01
N ARG A 240 16.55 24.90 15.53
CA ARG A 240 16.13 25.88 14.54
C ARG A 240 16.22 27.29 15.12
N LEU A 241 16.85 28.20 14.38
CA LEU A 241 16.88 29.62 14.73
C LEU A 241 15.46 30.19 14.71
N THR A 242 14.98 30.66 15.85
CA THR A 242 13.65 31.25 16.04
C THR A 242 13.69 32.77 16.28
N THR A 243 14.90 33.33 16.44
CA THR A 243 15.13 34.77 16.62
C THR A 243 16.28 35.23 15.71
N PRO A 244 16.23 36.45 15.14
CA PRO A 244 17.28 37.00 14.27
C PRO A 244 18.60 37.29 14.98
#